data_AF-A0A166JNZ0-F1
#
_entry.id   AF-A0A166JNZ0-F1
#
_cell.length_a   1.000
_cell.length_b   1.000
_cell.length_c   1.000
_cell.angle_alpha   90.00
_cell.angle_beta   90.00
_cell.angle_gamma   90.00
#
_symmetry.space_group_name_H-M   'P 1'
#
loop_
_entity.id
_entity.type
_entity.pdbx_description
1 polymer ?
#
loop_
_entity_poly.entity_id
_entity_poly.type
_entity_poly.pdbx_seq_one_letter_code
_entity_poly.pdbx_strand_id
1 'polypeptide(L)'
;MLAAKNYWQPTSIPSYSYIGDDYPMAWPISQAKVGMQPEDTQRYTLNTPMGAQEWKALVPCSSDGTISLGPEGRRFTIAMFHQLQCLDIIREALVNPSLRPESTAGSDANARDEPSHWELTTSCLNYLRQISLCHGNTHIESVRSDEPPKITDLHRSTYECNDWTTLYTHFAESGCATPA
;
A
#
# COMPACT_ATOMS: atom_id res chain seq x y z
N MET A 1 36.20 -18.56 6.67
CA MET A 1 34.76 -18.60 6.33
C MET A 1 34.03 -19.19 7.53
N LEU A 2 33.45 -18.35 8.38
CA LEU A 2 32.62 -18.80 9.51
C LEU A 2 31.16 -18.59 9.11
N ALA A 3 30.42 -19.70 9.01
CA ALA A 3 29.00 -19.68 8.74
C ALA A 3 28.27 -18.96 9.89
N ALA A 4 27.50 -17.93 9.55
CA ALA A 4 26.58 -17.32 10.49
C ALA A 4 25.50 -18.35 10.85
N LYS A 5 25.48 -18.78 12.11
CA LYS A 5 24.35 -19.55 12.66
C LYS A 5 23.16 -18.59 12.77
N ASN A 6 22.15 -18.81 11.94
CA ASN A 6 20.88 -18.10 12.00
C ASN A 6 20.09 -18.61 13.22
N TYR A 7 20.19 -17.89 14.34
CA TYR A 7 19.48 -18.19 15.60
C TYR A 7 17.98 -17.79 15.59
N TRP A 8 17.40 -17.46 14.42
CA TRP A 8 16.01 -17.00 14.26
C TRP A 8 15.24 -17.86 13.26
N GLN A 9 15.11 -19.16 13.54
CA GLN A 9 14.09 -19.99 12.89
C GLN A 9 13.06 -20.32 13.98
N PRO A 10 11.87 -19.69 13.98
CA PRO A 10 10.81 -20.10 14.89
C PRO A 10 10.46 -21.56 14.60
N THR A 11 10.58 -22.41 15.61
CA THR A 11 10.31 -23.86 15.50
C THR A 11 8.81 -24.18 15.38
N SER A 12 7.94 -23.17 15.52
CA SER A 12 6.52 -23.20 15.17
C SER A 12 6.03 -21.77 14.88
N ILE A 13 5.15 -21.62 13.88
CA ILE A 13 4.37 -20.38 13.72
C ILE A 13 3.44 -20.31 14.93
N PRO A 14 3.41 -19.19 15.70
CA PRO A 14 2.48 -19.07 16.81
C PRO A 14 1.04 -19.27 16.32
N SER A 15 0.28 -20.11 17.02
CA SER A 15 -1.14 -20.29 16.73
C SER A 15 -1.91 -19.13 17.34
N TYR A 16 -2.62 -18.36 16.50
CA TYR A 16 -3.45 -17.23 16.92
C TYR A 16 -4.93 -17.62 16.86
N SER A 17 -5.74 -17.19 17.83
CA SER A 17 -7.19 -17.38 17.80
C SER A 17 -7.90 -16.40 16.86
N TYR A 18 -7.27 -15.27 16.55
CA TYR A 18 -7.83 -14.13 15.81
C TYR A 18 -9.01 -13.44 16.52
N ILE A 19 -9.20 -13.69 17.82
CA ILE A 19 -10.23 -13.06 18.65
C ILE A 19 -9.63 -11.90 19.44
N GLY A 20 -10.32 -10.75 19.49
CA GLY A 20 -9.84 -9.58 20.23
C GLY A 20 -8.49 -9.08 19.69
N ASP A 21 -7.47 -9.06 20.53
CA ASP A 21 -6.10 -8.66 20.18
C ASP A 21 -5.15 -9.84 19.89
N ASP A 22 -5.66 -11.07 19.88
CA ASP A 22 -4.86 -12.27 19.63
C ASP A 22 -4.72 -12.57 18.13
N TYR A 23 -3.98 -11.72 17.43
CA TYR A 23 -3.62 -11.86 16.02
C TYR A 23 -2.22 -11.29 15.76
N PRO A 24 -1.50 -11.75 14.72
CA PRO A 24 -0.19 -11.22 14.42
C PRO A 24 -0.28 -9.83 13.77
N MET A 25 0.66 -8.94 14.10
CA MET A 25 0.74 -7.61 13.49
C MET A 25 1.04 -7.63 11.98
N ALA A 26 1.74 -8.66 11.51
CA ALA A 26 2.01 -8.91 10.11
C ALA A 26 1.40 -10.25 9.72
N TRP A 27 0.85 -10.33 8.51
CA TRP A 27 0.29 -11.57 8.00
C TRP A 27 1.42 -12.62 7.87
N PRO A 28 1.36 -13.79 8.55
CA PRO A 28 2.50 -14.71 8.66
C PRO A 28 2.64 -15.60 7.41
N ILE A 29 2.86 -14.94 6.26
CA ILE A 29 3.21 -15.59 4.99
C ILE A 29 4.69 -15.39 4.69
N SER A 30 5.30 -16.33 3.98
CA SER A 30 6.67 -16.17 3.52
C SER A 30 6.70 -15.19 2.35
N GLN A 31 7.43 -14.09 2.48
CA GLN A 31 7.64 -13.12 1.41
C GLN A 31 9.13 -13.02 1.13
N ALA A 32 9.50 -13.13 -0.14
CA ALA A 32 10.86 -12.87 -0.57
C ALA A 32 11.20 -11.38 -0.45
N LYS A 33 12.49 -11.10 -0.33
CA LYS A 33 13.04 -9.75 -0.53
C LYS A 33 13.49 -9.60 -1.97
N VAL A 34 13.17 -8.47 -2.59
CA VAL A 34 13.54 -8.16 -3.98
C VAL A 34 14.21 -6.80 -4.04
N GLY A 35 15.20 -6.67 -4.93
CA GLY A 35 15.82 -5.38 -5.25
C GLY A 35 14.99 -4.66 -6.30
N MET A 36 14.64 -3.40 -6.05
CA MET A 36 13.87 -2.57 -6.97
C MET A 36 14.53 -1.20 -7.15
N GLN A 37 14.46 -0.66 -8.37
CA GLN A 37 14.89 0.70 -8.69
C GLN A 37 13.67 1.54 -9.06
N PRO A 38 13.58 2.81 -8.65
CA PRO A 38 12.51 3.69 -9.10
C PRO A 38 12.67 4.01 -10.57
N GLU A 39 11.62 3.82 -11.33
CA GLU A 39 11.58 4.13 -12.76
C GLU A 39 10.44 5.08 -13.09
N ASP A 40 10.64 5.90 -14.12
CA ASP A 40 9.56 6.67 -14.71
C ASP A 40 8.59 5.72 -15.39
N THR A 41 7.30 5.95 -15.17
CA THR A 41 6.25 5.10 -15.71
C THR A 41 5.32 5.89 -16.63
N GLN A 42 4.93 5.24 -17.73
CA GLN A 42 3.83 5.73 -18.58
C GLN A 42 2.45 5.30 -18.05
N ARG A 43 2.43 4.41 -17.03
CA ARG A 43 1.24 3.95 -16.32
C ARG A 43 0.84 4.96 -15.24
N TYR A 44 -0.35 4.78 -14.67
CA TYR A 44 -0.86 5.55 -13.54
C TYR A 44 -1.00 7.05 -13.82
N THR A 45 -1.32 7.40 -15.07
CA THR A 45 -1.51 8.81 -15.45
C THR A 45 -2.66 9.43 -14.64
N LEU A 46 -2.45 10.60 -14.05
CA LEU A 46 -3.36 11.17 -13.03
C LEU A 46 -4.80 11.42 -13.52
N ASN A 47 -4.96 12.00 -14.71
CA ASN A 47 -6.25 12.50 -15.22
C ASN A 47 -6.59 11.95 -16.61
N THR A 48 -6.53 10.64 -16.78
CA THR A 48 -7.00 9.97 -18.01
C THR A 48 -7.89 8.78 -17.68
N PRO A 49 -8.81 8.37 -18.58
CA PRO A 49 -9.64 7.18 -18.37
C PRO A 49 -8.82 5.89 -18.20
N MET A 50 -7.70 5.77 -18.92
CA MET A 50 -6.79 4.63 -18.78
C MET A 50 -6.10 4.64 -17.41
N GLY A 51 -5.54 5.79 -17.01
CA GLY A 51 -4.92 5.93 -15.71
C GLY A 51 -5.86 5.62 -14.56
N ALA A 52 -7.12 6.09 -14.62
CA ALA A 52 -8.13 5.74 -13.61
C ALA A 52 -8.36 4.22 -13.48
N GLN A 53 -8.31 3.48 -14.60
CA GLN A 53 -8.40 2.01 -14.56
C GLN A 53 -7.13 1.37 -13.96
N GLU A 54 -5.96 1.91 -14.28
CA GLU A 54 -4.67 1.43 -13.75
C GLU A 54 -4.59 1.63 -12.23
N TRP A 55 -4.96 2.81 -11.73
CA TRP A 55 -5.03 3.08 -10.28
C TRP A 55 -6.01 2.16 -9.56
N LYS A 56 -7.21 1.97 -10.12
CA LYS A 56 -8.21 1.06 -9.57
C LYS A 56 -7.73 -0.40 -9.56
N ALA A 57 -6.93 -0.81 -10.54
CA ALA A 57 -6.42 -2.17 -10.66
C ALA A 57 -5.33 -2.52 -9.63
N LEU A 58 -4.79 -1.54 -8.90
CA LEU A 58 -3.82 -1.77 -7.82
C LEU A 58 -4.40 -2.56 -6.64
N VAL A 59 -5.71 -2.58 -6.48
CA VAL A 59 -6.39 -3.32 -5.41
C VAL A 59 -7.15 -4.49 -6.02
N PRO A 60 -7.00 -5.72 -5.49
CA PRO A 60 -7.73 -6.88 -6.00
C PRO A 60 -9.25 -6.67 -5.97
N CYS A 61 -9.90 -6.84 -7.13
CA CYS A 61 -11.33 -6.58 -7.30
C CYS A 61 -12.25 -7.51 -6.52
N SER A 62 -11.77 -8.67 -6.08
CA SER A 62 -12.59 -9.70 -5.45
C SER A 62 -12.89 -9.40 -3.99
N SER A 63 -12.04 -8.62 -3.31
CA SER A 63 -12.13 -8.42 -1.87
C SER A 63 -11.71 -7.04 -1.37
N ASP A 64 -11.48 -6.07 -2.26
CA ASP A 64 -11.01 -4.71 -1.90
C ASP A 64 -9.78 -4.75 -0.98
N GLY A 65 -8.86 -5.68 -1.23
CA GLY A 65 -7.65 -5.87 -0.42
C GLY A 65 -7.90 -6.46 0.98
N THR A 66 -9.09 -7.02 1.23
CA THR A 66 -9.44 -7.70 2.48
C THR A 66 -9.27 -9.21 2.43
N ILE A 67 -8.95 -9.80 3.58
CA ILE A 67 -8.79 -11.25 3.78
C ILE A 67 -9.51 -11.69 5.05
N SER A 68 -10.03 -12.93 5.04
CA SER A 68 -10.57 -13.58 6.24
C SER A 68 -9.53 -14.53 6.85
N LEU A 69 -9.20 -14.32 8.13
CA LEU A 69 -8.23 -15.13 8.88
C LEU A 69 -8.85 -15.72 10.15
N GLY A 70 -8.29 -16.84 10.58
CA GLY A 70 -8.70 -17.55 11.80
C GLY A 70 -9.96 -18.41 11.65
N PRO A 71 -10.31 -19.18 12.69
CA PRO A 71 -11.42 -20.14 12.64
C PRO A 71 -12.79 -19.49 12.40
N GLU A 72 -12.97 -18.25 12.87
CA GLU A 72 -14.22 -17.48 12.70
C GLU A 72 -14.22 -16.61 11.43
N GLY A 73 -13.16 -16.66 10.62
CA GLY A 73 -13.09 -15.91 9.36
C GLY A 73 -13.05 -14.38 9.54
N ARG A 74 -12.42 -13.89 10.61
CA ARG A 74 -12.30 -12.46 10.91
C ARG A 74 -11.67 -11.72 9.73
N ARG A 75 -12.29 -10.62 9.31
CA ARG A 75 -11.82 -9.80 8.19
C ARG A 75 -10.70 -8.85 8.62
N PHE A 76 -9.69 -8.74 7.78
CA PHE A 76 -8.58 -7.81 7.88
C PHE A 76 -8.35 -7.14 6.53
N THR A 77 -7.97 -5.86 6.53
CA THR A 77 -7.47 -5.19 5.32
C THR A 77 -5.95 -5.27 5.31
N ILE A 78 -5.36 -5.72 4.21
CA ILE A 78 -3.90 -5.73 4.07
C ILE A 78 -3.42 -4.28 3.93
N ALA A 79 -2.49 -3.88 4.80
CA ALA A 79 -2.00 -2.51 4.87
C ALA A 79 -1.49 -1.98 3.52
N MET A 80 -0.79 -2.82 2.75
CA MET A 80 -0.31 -2.47 1.40
C MET A 80 -1.46 -2.07 0.47
N PHE A 81 -2.53 -2.86 0.38
CA PHE A 81 -3.68 -2.52 -0.47
C PHE A 81 -4.42 -1.28 0.02
N HIS A 82 -4.53 -1.08 1.34
CA HIS A 82 -5.12 0.14 1.88
C HIS A 82 -4.31 1.40 1.51
N GLN A 83 -2.98 1.32 1.52
CA GLN A 83 -2.10 2.40 1.06
C GLN A 83 -2.35 2.73 -0.41
N LEU A 84 -2.41 1.72 -1.28
CA LEU A 84 -2.67 1.89 -2.71
C LEU A 84 -4.06 2.47 -2.99
N GLN A 85 -5.09 1.99 -2.29
CA GLN A 85 -6.45 2.53 -2.36
C GLN A 85 -6.49 4.02 -1.97
N CYS A 86 -5.79 4.39 -0.88
CA CYS A 86 -5.71 5.76 -0.43
C CYS A 86 -5.01 6.69 -1.43
N LEU A 87 -4.01 6.20 -2.18
CA LEU A 87 -3.40 6.96 -3.25
C LEU A 87 -4.39 7.28 -4.38
N ASP A 88 -5.25 6.33 -4.76
CA ASP A 88 -6.29 6.57 -5.76
C ASP A 88 -7.35 7.57 -5.28
N ILE A 89 -7.81 7.45 -4.03
CA ILE A 89 -8.75 8.42 -3.42
C ILE A 89 -8.19 9.85 -3.45
N ILE A 90 -6.89 10.01 -3.12
CA ILE A 90 -6.21 11.31 -3.16
C ILE A 90 -6.10 11.80 -4.61
N ARG A 91 -5.72 10.93 -5.55
CA ARG A 91 -5.66 11.27 -6.98
C ARG A 91 -7.01 11.79 -7.46
N GLU A 92 -8.12 11.13 -7.13
CA GLU A 92 -9.46 11.57 -7.51
C GLU A 92 -9.76 12.98 -7.01
N ALA A 93 -9.43 13.28 -5.74
CA ALA A 93 -9.60 14.62 -5.18
C ALA A 93 -8.70 15.68 -5.83
N LEU A 94 -7.53 15.29 -6.35
CA LEU A 94 -6.61 16.18 -7.08
C LEU A 94 -7.13 16.53 -8.47
N VAL A 95 -7.71 15.56 -9.19
CA VAL A 95 -8.11 15.74 -10.60
C VAL A 95 -9.58 16.11 -10.76
N ASN A 96 -10.40 15.94 -9.73
CA ASN A 96 -11.80 16.31 -9.72
C ASN A 96 -12.10 17.40 -8.66
N PRO A 97 -12.16 18.68 -9.05
CA PRO A 97 -12.43 19.78 -8.14
C PRO A 97 -13.76 19.68 -7.40
N SER A 98 -14.76 18.97 -7.94
CA SER A 98 -16.07 18.82 -7.28
C SER A 98 -16.02 17.91 -6.05
N LEU A 99 -14.95 17.14 -5.86
CA LEU A 99 -14.73 16.29 -4.68
C LEU A 99 -14.09 17.08 -3.52
N ARG A 100 -13.70 18.33 -3.75
CA ARG A 100 -13.14 19.22 -2.75
C ARG A 100 -14.27 19.97 -2.05
N PRO A 101 -14.11 20.29 -0.75
CA PRO A 101 -15.12 21.04 -0.04
C PRO A 101 -15.24 22.42 -0.68
N GLU A 102 -16.45 22.82 -1.05
CA GLU A 102 -16.73 24.22 -1.32
C GLU A 102 -16.46 25.00 -0.03
N SER A 103 -15.81 26.17 -0.15
CA SER A 103 -15.44 27.04 0.97
C SER A 103 -16.62 27.55 1.80
N THR A 104 -17.84 27.18 1.45
CA THR A 104 -19.09 27.67 2.05
C THR A 104 -20.18 26.60 1.97
N ALA A 105 -20.17 25.61 2.86
CA ALA A 105 -21.40 24.88 3.18
C ALA A 105 -21.29 24.25 4.56
N GLY A 106 -21.91 24.90 5.55
CA GLY A 106 -22.37 24.22 6.75
C GLY A 106 -23.44 23.22 6.37
N SER A 107 -23.03 22.08 5.82
CA SER A 107 -23.93 20.93 5.66
C SER A 107 -24.01 20.22 6.99
N ASP A 108 -25.23 20.03 7.50
CA ASP A 108 -25.53 19.29 8.72
C ASP A 108 -24.83 17.92 8.70
N ALA A 109 -23.67 17.83 9.36
CA ALA A 109 -22.79 16.67 9.38
C ALA A 109 -23.42 15.44 10.07
N ASN A 110 -24.62 15.61 10.64
CA ASN A 110 -25.30 14.61 11.47
C ASN A 110 -26.35 13.78 10.69
N ALA A 111 -26.45 13.93 9.36
CA ALA A 111 -27.48 13.27 8.55
C ALA A 111 -26.96 12.35 7.43
N ARG A 112 -25.65 12.08 7.37
CA ARG A 112 -25.06 11.20 6.36
C ARG A 112 -24.53 9.93 7.00
N ASP A 113 -24.96 8.78 6.49
CA ASP A 113 -24.46 7.45 6.91
C ASP A 113 -23.04 7.17 6.37
N GLU A 114 -22.62 7.86 5.30
CA GLU A 114 -21.33 7.64 4.63
C GLU A 114 -20.46 8.92 4.62
N PRO A 115 -19.14 8.80 4.81
CA PRO A 115 -18.22 9.93 4.74
C PRO A 115 -18.18 10.51 3.32
N SER A 116 -18.09 11.83 3.24
CA SER A 116 -17.80 12.53 1.99
C SER A 116 -16.41 12.13 1.45
N HIS A 117 -16.23 12.29 0.14
CA HIS A 117 -14.93 12.05 -0.50
C HIS A 117 -13.80 12.87 0.15
N TRP A 118 -14.09 14.09 0.58
CA TRP A 118 -13.12 14.94 1.27
C TRP A 118 -12.72 14.39 2.64
N GLU A 119 -13.66 13.86 3.42
CA GLU A 119 -13.37 13.23 4.71
C GLU A 119 -12.52 11.96 4.53
N LEU A 120 -12.82 11.16 3.48
CA LEU A 120 -11.99 10.03 3.09
C LEU A 120 -10.58 10.47 2.67
N THR A 121 -10.47 11.50 1.82
CA THR A 121 -9.19 12.05 1.37
C THR A 121 -8.34 12.53 2.56
N THR A 122 -8.96 13.23 3.51
CA THR A 122 -8.30 13.73 4.72
C THR A 122 -7.80 12.57 5.58
N SER A 123 -8.63 11.53 5.75
CA SER A 123 -8.26 10.32 6.49
C SER A 123 -7.11 9.57 5.81
N CYS A 124 -7.15 9.46 4.47
CA CYS A 124 -6.09 8.85 3.68
C CYS A 124 -4.76 9.62 3.73
N LEU A 125 -4.80 10.96 3.67
CA LEU A 125 -3.60 11.78 3.85
C LEU A 125 -2.97 11.56 5.23
N ASN A 126 -3.79 11.48 6.28
CA ASN A 126 -3.31 11.20 7.62
C ASN A 126 -2.76 9.77 7.75
N TYR A 127 -3.40 8.78 7.15
CA TYR A 127 -2.94 7.40 7.14
C TYR A 127 -1.59 7.26 6.42
N LEU A 128 -1.45 7.80 5.21
CA LEU A 128 -0.20 7.76 4.45
C LEU A 128 0.93 8.51 5.15
N ARG A 129 0.63 9.63 5.82
CA ARG A 129 1.59 10.34 6.67
C ARG A 129 2.08 9.44 7.80
N GLN A 130 1.19 8.75 8.53
CA GLN A 130 1.57 7.86 9.62
C GLN A 130 2.45 6.71 9.14
N ILE A 131 2.04 6.02 8.07
CA ILE A 131 2.82 4.93 7.49
C ILE A 131 4.20 5.40 7.01
N SER A 132 4.27 6.55 6.34
CA SER A 132 5.55 7.10 5.86
C SER A 132 6.51 7.42 7.01
N LEU A 133 5.98 7.83 8.17
CA LEU A 133 6.79 8.09 9.37
C LEU A 133 7.21 6.78 10.08
N CYS A 134 6.35 5.76 10.12
CA CYS A 134 6.63 4.48 10.76
C CYS A 134 7.54 3.56 9.93
N HIS A 135 7.44 3.62 8.61
CA HIS A 135 8.16 2.78 7.67
C HIS A 135 9.13 3.57 6.77
N GLY A 136 9.55 4.75 7.23
CA GLY A 136 10.49 5.59 6.50
C GLY A 136 11.79 4.85 6.21
N ASN A 137 12.18 4.81 4.94
CA ASN A 137 13.45 4.22 4.55
C ASN A 137 14.60 5.14 4.97
N THR A 138 15.55 4.62 5.72
CA THR A 138 16.75 5.35 6.19
C THR A 138 17.94 5.20 5.25
N HIS A 139 17.73 4.67 4.04
CA HIS A 139 18.76 4.58 3.00
C HIS A 139 19.34 5.96 2.68
N ILE A 140 20.66 6.02 2.59
CA ILE A 140 21.38 7.25 2.30
C ILE A 140 21.67 7.28 0.80
N GLU A 141 21.11 8.26 0.12
CA GLU A 141 21.35 8.51 -1.29
C GLU A 141 22.63 9.30 -1.52
N SER A 142 23.35 8.98 -2.60
CA SER A 142 24.50 9.80 -2.99
C SER A 142 24.04 11.13 -3.56
N VAL A 143 24.53 12.23 -2.99
CA VAL A 143 24.29 13.60 -3.48
C VAL A 143 25.05 13.87 -4.80
N ARG A 144 25.96 12.97 -5.19
CA ARG A 144 26.77 13.07 -6.42
C ARG A 144 26.84 11.73 -7.13
N SER A 145 26.47 11.70 -8.41
CA SER A 145 26.84 10.61 -9.30
C SER A 145 28.27 10.82 -9.85
N ASP A 146 28.99 9.73 -10.07
CA ASP A 146 30.25 9.69 -10.82
C ASP A 146 30.03 9.90 -12.33
N GLU A 147 28.81 9.68 -12.82
CA GLU A 147 28.39 9.94 -14.19
C GLU A 147 27.71 11.32 -14.37
N PRO A 148 27.85 11.98 -15.54
CA PRO A 148 27.07 13.19 -15.88
C PRO A 148 25.56 12.94 -15.79
N PRO A 149 24.75 13.88 -15.27
CA PRO A 149 25.08 15.26 -14.93
C PRO A 149 25.66 15.46 -13.51
N LYS A 150 26.09 14.39 -12.81
CA LYS A 150 26.68 14.43 -11.45
C LYS A 150 25.77 15.06 -10.39
N ILE A 151 24.46 14.99 -10.60
CA ILE A 151 23.44 15.38 -9.62
C ILE A 151 23.02 14.16 -8.78
N THR A 152 22.25 14.39 -7.71
CA THR A 152 21.58 13.32 -6.97
C THR A 152 20.70 12.53 -7.93
N ASP A 153 21.02 11.25 -8.14
CA ASP A 153 20.23 10.36 -8.97
C ASP A 153 19.39 9.45 -8.06
N LEU A 154 18.09 9.72 -8.00
CA LEU A 154 17.13 8.96 -7.19
C LEU A 154 16.63 7.69 -7.90
N HIS A 155 16.97 7.49 -9.16
CA HIS A 155 16.50 6.36 -9.97
C HIS A 155 17.49 5.18 -9.98
N ARG A 156 18.77 5.44 -9.66
CA ARG A 156 19.81 4.41 -9.70
C ARG A 156 19.92 3.58 -8.42
N SER A 157 19.40 4.09 -7.32
CA SER A 157 19.48 3.38 -6.05
C SER A 157 18.55 2.18 -6.02
N THR A 158 19.12 1.05 -5.59
CA THR A 158 18.38 -0.20 -5.44
C THR A 158 17.87 -0.29 -4.01
N TYR A 159 16.55 -0.37 -3.88
CA TYR A 159 15.85 -0.56 -2.62
C TYR A 159 15.54 -2.03 -2.39
N GLU A 160 15.69 -2.49 -1.14
CA GLU A 160 15.22 -3.80 -0.73
C GLU A 160 13.74 -3.71 -0.34
N CYS A 161 12.88 -4.34 -1.13
CA CYS A 161 11.43 -4.34 -0.96
C CYS A 161 10.92 -5.74 -0.58
N ASN A 162 9.72 -5.81 0.01
CA ASN A 162 8.99 -7.07 0.11
C ASN A 162 8.38 -7.40 -1.25
N ASP A 163 8.49 -8.64 -1.70
CA ASP A 163 7.86 -9.08 -2.93
C ASP A 163 6.34 -9.19 -2.77
N TRP A 164 5.63 -8.19 -3.31
CA TRP A 164 4.17 -8.12 -3.24
C TRP A 164 3.48 -9.05 -4.23
N THR A 165 4.19 -9.65 -5.20
CA THR A 165 3.58 -10.65 -6.11
C THR A 165 2.98 -11.83 -5.34
N THR A 166 3.55 -12.17 -4.19
CA THR A 166 3.02 -13.19 -3.28
C THR A 166 1.64 -12.78 -2.74
N LEU A 167 1.44 -11.51 -2.40
CA LEU A 167 0.16 -11.00 -1.93
C LEU A 167 -0.90 -11.05 -3.04
N TYR A 168 -0.55 -10.61 -4.25
CA TYR A 168 -1.47 -10.68 -5.39
C TYR A 168 -1.85 -12.13 -5.72
N THR A 169 -0.91 -13.07 -5.66
CA THR A 169 -1.20 -14.51 -5.88
C THR A 169 -2.29 -15.02 -4.92
N HIS A 170 -2.17 -14.72 -3.62
CA HIS A 170 -3.18 -15.14 -2.63
C HIS A 170 -4.58 -14.55 -2.90
N PHE A 171 -4.64 -13.34 -3.47
CA PHE A 171 -5.91 -12.68 -3.79
C PHE A 171 -6.46 -13.09 -5.17
N ALA A 172 -5.59 -13.46 -6.11
CA ALA A 172 -5.97 -13.94 -7.45
C ALA A 172 -6.59 -15.34 -7.40
N GLU A 173 -6.07 -16.23 -6.55
CA GLU A 173 -6.66 -17.53 -6.21
C GLU A 173 -8.09 -17.40 -5.67
N SER A 174 -8.46 -16.20 -5.20
CA SER A 174 -9.78 -15.85 -4.67
C SER A 174 -10.74 -15.23 -5.70
N GLY A 175 -10.37 -15.15 -6.99
CA GLY A 175 -11.31 -14.92 -8.10
C GLY A 175 -11.17 -13.65 -8.95
N CYS A 176 -9.98 -13.03 -9.05
CA CYS A 176 -9.73 -11.92 -9.99
C CYS A 176 -8.45 -12.14 -10.80
N ALA A 177 -8.46 -11.75 -12.09
CA ALA A 177 -7.28 -11.76 -12.94
C ALA A 177 -6.24 -10.75 -12.44
N THR A 178 -4.96 -11.14 -12.45
CA THR A 178 -3.84 -10.28 -12.09
C THR A 178 -3.73 -9.08 -13.04
N PRO A 179 -3.47 -7.86 -12.54
CA PRO A 179 -3.05 -6.75 -13.39
C PRO A 179 -1.74 -7.12 -14.10
N ALA A 180 -1.64 -6.76 -15.38
CA ALA A 180 -0.46 -6.99 -16.23
C ALA A 180 0.61 -5.92 -16.02
#